data_AF-A0A7Z8L6V5-F1
#
_entry.id   AF-A0A7Z8L6V5-F1
#
_cell.length_a   1.000
_cell.length_b   1.000
_cell.length_c   1.000
_cell.angle_alpha   90.00
_cell.angle_beta   90.00
_cell.angle_gamma   90.00
#
_symmetry.space_group_name_H-M   'P 1'
#
loop_
_entity.id
_entity.type
_entity.pdbx_description
1 polymer ?
#
loop_
_entity_poly.entity_id
_entity_poly.type
_entity_poly.pdbx_seq_one_letter_code
_entity_poly.pdbx_strand_id
1 'polypeptide(L)'
;MLLFCLFQPLVMGLSVEKRTLICPITNRPFQADIIPARTGSEVYRGVAEADMGTDSDGCRHTSGISEYALFVVTSPWSYFSALSIEWDERGRFRGFLPQGFSEWIRGRDGFNSELVMDRGARWRSANERARAAGEPAIPPLADWEMPQSAMPVEQRYRLAIASYVRRRFPSSTIAKVALNGAWAVRMQMNRPIFHARLAGGYEEVDHRLQRHVTPGEEFNLEKWVAVYRDIFHNARLTDAGFFVAGNTYLGLQLRVGDMEGVMNTLDRLQNRFANQNRDGFDALRVLVRGQRTLITQSYIPFLEQAGMYFKRAMGNEEIPRPRLPEAVLAVAESHRRLGQNQSAMAWYTTLARMSETQPQIRREIRAAEAVPNSQAPYLLMLGWRADEQIAALRRQGVEYHEDPVGPDAELTRVIIHQGLGSENFTNPRWEPVIGGDRSASERLLDLTGKAVLDYHFRVGTWPNSLDSMWVDGYVRDRNAMNRFHCPVSGERFRYLPVPDPAPPNTVLVATAKPVPGSDGPRYGVFLANNTIRWVEEPMLPGEILSPASGR
;
A
#
# COMPACT_ATOMS: atom_id res chain seq x y z
N MET A 1 14.61 31.91 54.34
CA MET A 1 14.43 32.15 52.89
C MET A 1 14.00 30.84 52.26
N LEU A 2 12.68 30.61 52.19
CA LEU A 2 12.05 29.46 51.54
C LEU A 2 11.91 29.77 50.04
N LEU A 3 12.43 28.92 49.16
CA LEU A 3 12.12 28.96 47.73
C LEU A 3 11.16 27.81 47.41
N PHE A 4 9.88 28.16 47.30
CA PHE A 4 8.82 27.34 46.73
C PHE A 4 9.10 27.13 45.23
N CYS A 5 9.56 25.95 44.83
CA CYS A 5 9.51 25.54 43.43
C CYS A 5 8.08 25.08 43.11
N LEU A 6 7.34 25.95 42.43
CA LEU A 6 6.03 25.70 41.83
C LEU A 6 6.14 24.56 40.81
N PHE A 7 5.77 23.34 41.20
CA PHE A 7 5.27 22.34 40.26
C PHE A 7 3.89 22.81 39.79
N GLN A 8 3.81 23.48 38.64
CA GLN A 8 2.53 23.63 37.96
C GLN A 8 2.17 22.29 37.29
N PRO A 9 1.00 21.71 37.59
CA PRO A 9 0.46 20.64 36.76
C PRO A 9 0.04 21.27 35.42
N LEU A 10 0.67 20.86 34.33
CA LEU A 10 0.18 21.14 32.97
C LEU A 10 -1.13 20.37 32.76
N VAL A 11 -2.23 20.93 33.26
CA VAL A 11 -3.59 20.51 32.90
C VAL A 11 -3.84 21.03 31.48
N MET A 12 -3.53 20.23 30.46
CA MET A 12 -3.97 20.51 29.10
C MET A 12 -5.33 19.86 28.86
N GLY A 13 -6.40 20.65 28.93
CA GLY A 13 -7.72 20.23 28.50
C GLY A 13 -7.78 20.08 26.97
N LEU A 14 -8.41 19.01 26.49
CA LEU A 14 -8.80 18.85 25.09
C LEU A 14 -9.91 19.86 24.77
N SER A 15 -9.61 20.85 23.93
CA SER A 15 -10.65 21.72 23.35
C SER A 15 -11.42 20.94 22.29
N VAL A 16 -12.73 20.79 22.43
CA VAL A 16 -13.61 20.23 21.39
C VAL A 16 -14.28 21.40 20.68
N GLU A 17 -14.00 21.58 19.40
CA GLU A 17 -14.55 22.68 18.59
C GLU A 17 -15.65 22.17 17.67
N LYS A 18 -16.83 22.78 17.70
CA LYS A 18 -17.87 22.50 16.69
C LYS A 18 -17.51 23.18 15.37
N ARG A 19 -17.45 22.44 14.26
CA ARG A 19 -17.22 22.98 12.92
C ARG A 19 -18.23 22.46 11.91
N THR A 20 -18.64 23.32 10.99
CA THR A 20 -19.40 22.92 9.81
C THR A 20 -18.42 22.42 8.75
N LEU A 21 -18.47 21.13 8.41
CA LEU A 21 -17.66 20.48 7.38
C LEU A 21 -18.51 20.16 6.15
N ILE A 22 -17.88 19.94 4.98
CA ILE A 22 -18.60 19.48 3.78
C ILE A 22 -18.31 18.00 3.56
N CYS A 23 -19.35 17.21 3.39
CA CYS A 23 -19.23 15.78 3.13
C CYS A 23 -18.57 15.56 1.74
N PRO A 24 -17.43 14.84 1.66
CA PRO A 24 -16.73 14.63 0.38
C PRO A 24 -17.48 13.70 -0.58
N ILE A 25 -18.52 13.00 -0.11
CA ILE A 25 -19.34 12.07 -0.91
C ILE A 25 -20.58 12.78 -1.48
N THR A 26 -21.27 13.56 -0.65
CA THR A 26 -22.56 14.18 -1.02
C THR A 26 -22.45 15.67 -1.34
N ASN A 27 -21.29 16.27 -1.06
CA ASN A 27 -21.01 17.70 -1.25
C ASN A 27 -21.95 18.64 -0.48
N ARG A 28 -22.56 18.14 0.61
CA ARG A 28 -23.45 18.89 1.50
C ARG A 28 -22.75 19.23 2.83
N PRO A 29 -23.03 20.38 3.45
CA PRO A 29 -22.52 20.73 4.77
C PRO A 29 -23.10 19.80 5.86
N PHE A 30 -22.31 19.52 6.90
CA PHE A 30 -22.70 18.80 8.11
C PHE A 30 -21.91 19.33 9.32
N GLN A 31 -22.45 19.20 10.53
CA GLN A 31 -21.77 19.63 11.76
C GLN A 31 -20.89 18.50 12.30
N ALA A 32 -19.67 18.82 12.74
CA ALA A 32 -18.75 17.89 13.37
C ALA A 32 -18.06 18.52 14.58
N ASP A 33 -17.92 17.74 15.65
CA ASP A 33 -17.06 18.09 16.78
C ASP A 33 -15.62 17.68 16.44
N ILE A 34 -14.72 18.65 16.35
CA ILE A 34 -13.30 18.44 16.00
C ILE A 34 -12.45 18.60 17.26
N ILE A 35 -11.61 17.60 17.51
CA ILE A 35 -10.57 17.65 18.52
C ILE A 35 -9.26 18.02 17.81
N PRO A 36 -8.58 19.13 18.15
CA PRO A 36 -7.28 19.46 17.60
C PRO A 36 -6.28 18.37 17.95
N ALA A 37 -5.86 17.59 16.96
CA ALA A 37 -4.70 16.73 17.11
C ALA A 37 -3.47 17.64 17.20
N ARG A 38 -2.63 17.44 18.23
CA ARG A 38 -1.32 18.09 18.33
C ARG A 38 -0.61 18.00 16.99
N THR A 39 -0.14 19.14 16.50
CA THR A 39 0.53 19.24 15.21
C THR A 39 1.78 18.36 15.19
N GLY A 40 2.08 17.73 14.06
CA GLY A 40 3.24 16.83 13.93
C GLY A 40 4.59 17.48 14.31
N SER A 41 4.66 18.81 14.36
CA SER A 41 5.82 19.57 14.85
C SER A 41 6.08 19.44 16.36
N GLU A 42 5.07 19.12 17.18
CA GLU A 42 5.26 18.90 18.62
C GLU A 42 5.82 17.52 18.95
N VAL A 43 5.67 16.54 18.05
CA VAL A 43 6.21 15.18 18.20
C VAL A 43 7.72 15.13 17.95
N TYR A 44 8.26 16.03 17.13
CA TYR A 44 9.69 16.12 16.82
C TYR A 44 10.55 16.67 17.96
N ARG A 45 9.97 17.25 19.02
CA ARG A 45 10.72 17.73 20.17
C ARG A 45 10.86 16.65 21.24
N GLY A 46 11.76 15.68 20.98
CA GLY A 46 12.56 15.08 22.06
C GLY A 46 12.19 13.69 22.57
N VAL A 47 11.34 12.90 21.90
CA VAL A 47 11.21 11.47 22.20
C VAL A 47 11.84 10.69 21.06
N ALA A 48 13.01 10.08 21.28
CA ALA A 48 13.57 9.13 20.33
C ALA A 48 12.50 8.04 20.08
N GLU A 49 12.14 7.79 18.81
CA GLU A 49 11.19 6.73 18.48
C GLU A 49 11.75 5.40 18.99
N ALA A 50 10.98 4.68 19.80
CA ALA A 50 11.42 3.40 20.32
C ALA A 50 11.46 2.40 19.14
N ASP A 51 12.60 1.74 18.94
CA ASP A 51 12.73 0.63 17.99
C ASP A 51 11.89 -0.55 18.53
N MET A 52 10.85 -0.92 17.77
CA MET A 52 9.91 -1.98 18.11
C MET A 52 10.29 -3.31 17.43
N GLY A 53 11.51 -3.38 16.88
CA GLY A 53 12.09 -4.56 16.26
C GLY A 53 11.52 -4.88 14.88
N THR A 54 11.88 -6.05 14.38
CA THR A 54 11.47 -6.55 13.06
C THR A 54 10.44 -7.66 13.22
N ASP A 55 9.32 -7.58 12.49
CA ASP A 55 8.32 -8.66 12.40
C ASP A 55 8.93 -9.88 11.64
N SER A 56 8.28 -11.04 11.76
CA SER A 56 8.68 -12.26 11.05
C SER A 56 8.61 -12.13 9.52
N ASP A 57 7.89 -11.13 9.01
CA ASP A 57 7.83 -10.73 7.59
C ASP A 57 8.97 -9.76 7.18
N GLY A 58 9.87 -9.41 8.10
CA GLY A 58 11.00 -8.52 7.83
C GLY A 58 10.68 -7.03 7.92
N CYS A 59 9.45 -6.66 8.29
CA CYS A 59 9.09 -5.26 8.51
C CYS A 59 9.67 -4.75 9.82
N ARG A 60 10.49 -3.68 9.78
CA ARG A 60 10.99 -3.00 10.98
C ARG A 60 9.97 -1.97 11.47
N HIS A 61 9.80 -1.86 12.78
CA HIS A 61 8.79 -1.03 13.41
C HIS A 61 9.42 0.01 14.33
N THR A 62 8.89 1.22 14.33
CA THR A 62 9.17 2.23 15.36
C THR A 62 7.87 2.66 16.04
N SER A 63 7.95 3.15 17.29
CA SER A 63 6.78 3.66 18.03
C SER A 63 6.22 5.00 17.50
N GLY A 64 6.85 5.55 16.46
CA GLY A 64 6.59 6.86 15.90
C GLY A 64 5.35 7.00 15.01
N ILE A 65 5.24 8.17 14.39
CA ILE A 65 4.33 8.40 13.27
C ILE A 65 4.85 7.55 12.12
N SER A 66 4.06 6.56 11.69
CA SER A 66 4.40 5.79 10.50
C SER A 66 4.73 6.77 9.37
N GLU A 67 5.81 6.56 8.61
CA GLU A 67 6.15 7.44 7.48
C GLU A 67 4.92 7.72 6.60
N TYR A 68 4.13 6.68 6.33
CA TYR A 68 2.87 6.74 5.58
C TYR A 68 1.74 7.57 6.21
N ALA A 69 1.74 7.79 7.52
CA ALA A 69 0.80 8.69 8.18
C ALA A 69 1.07 10.18 7.87
N LEU A 70 2.13 10.50 7.13
CA LEU A 70 2.39 11.85 6.60
C LEU A 70 2.02 11.99 5.12
N PHE A 71 1.81 10.89 4.39
CA PHE A 71 1.76 10.89 2.91
C PHE A 71 0.42 10.48 2.29
N VAL A 72 -0.63 10.17 3.07
CA VAL A 72 -1.95 9.86 2.48
C VAL A 72 -2.65 11.15 2.05
N VAL A 73 -2.43 11.54 0.79
CA VAL A 73 -3.05 12.71 0.14
C VAL A 73 -4.56 12.54 0.04
N THR A 74 -5.27 12.99 1.07
CA THR A 74 -6.73 13.04 1.11
C THR A 74 -7.25 14.37 0.58
N SER A 75 -7.17 14.52 -0.74
CA SER A 75 -8.16 15.31 -1.47
C SER A 75 -8.71 14.43 -2.58
N PRO A 76 -10.02 14.11 -2.57
CA PRO A 76 -10.66 13.30 -3.63
C PRO A 76 -10.61 13.98 -5.01
N TRP A 77 -10.15 15.24 -5.07
CA TRP A 77 -9.95 16.02 -6.29
C TRP A 77 -8.48 16.29 -6.62
N SER A 78 -7.52 15.89 -5.78
CA SER A 78 -6.11 16.07 -6.14
C SER A 78 -5.70 15.05 -7.21
N TYR A 79 -5.03 15.55 -8.24
CA TYR A 79 -4.36 14.76 -9.27
C TYR A 79 -3.12 14.02 -8.67
N PHE A 80 -2.65 14.44 -7.48
CA PHE A 80 -1.43 13.94 -6.83
C PHE A 80 -1.53 12.70 -5.94
N SER A 81 -2.72 12.20 -5.59
CA SER A 81 -2.80 10.82 -5.06
C SER A 81 -2.23 9.82 -6.09
N ALA A 82 -2.19 10.20 -7.37
CA ALA A 82 -1.70 9.38 -8.47
C ALA A 82 -0.17 9.41 -8.69
N LEU A 83 0.61 10.23 -7.98
CA LEU A 83 2.04 10.39 -8.27
C LEU A 83 2.94 9.59 -7.32
N SER A 84 2.89 8.28 -7.52
CA SER A 84 3.93 7.34 -7.08
C SER A 84 5.27 7.51 -7.85
N ILE A 85 5.69 8.74 -8.20
CA ILE A 85 7.06 8.97 -8.71
C ILE A 85 8.08 8.75 -7.58
N GLU A 86 7.61 8.92 -6.33
CA GLU A 86 8.35 8.68 -5.10
C GLU A 86 8.58 7.20 -4.78
N TRP A 87 8.14 6.27 -5.62
CA TRP A 87 8.28 4.84 -5.39
C TRP A 87 9.26 4.24 -6.40
N ASP A 88 10.33 3.62 -5.91
CA ASP A 88 11.23 2.85 -6.75
C ASP A 88 10.57 1.55 -7.25
N GLU A 89 11.24 0.88 -8.17
CA GLU A 89 10.80 -0.39 -8.77
C GLU A 89 10.66 -1.52 -7.73
N ARG A 90 11.13 -1.30 -6.49
CA ARG A 90 11.02 -2.24 -5.36
C ARG A 90 9.98 -1.82 -4.32
N GLY A 91 9.25 -0.73 -4.56
CA GLY A 91 8.25 -0.22 -3.63
C GLY A 91 8.84 0.52 -2.43
N ARG A 92 10.06 1.04 -2.54
CA ARG A 92 10.70 1.90 -1.52
C ARG A 92 10.58 3.37 -1.90
N PHE A 93 10.60 4.25 -0.90
CA PHE A 93 10.59 5.69 -1.10
C PHE A 93 11.88 6.15 -1.80
N ARG A 94 11.79 6.84 -2.95
CA ARG A 94 12.91 7.42 -3.71
C ARG A 94 13.37 8.74 -3.07
N GLY A 95 13.80 8.69 -1.80
CA GLY A 95 14.43 9.82 -1.11
C GLY A 95 13.57 11.08 -0.98
N PHE A 96 14.10 12.10 -0.28
CA PHE A 96 13.42 13.40 -0.17
C PHE A 96 13.23 14.01 -1.57
N LEU A 97 12.02 14.51 -1.84
CA LEU A 97 11.75 15.31 -3.03
C LEU A 97 12.79 16.43 -3.14
N PRO A 98 13.45 16.62 -4.30
CA PRO A 98 14.36 17.74 -4.49
C PRO A 98 13.68 19.04 -4.08
N GLN A 99 14.38 19.90 -3.33
CA GLN A 99 13.80 21.11 -2.74
C GLN A 99 13.10 21.97 -3.80
N GLY A 100 13.71 22.15 -4.98
CA GLY A 100 13.10 22.88 -6.09
C GLY A 100 11.83 22.26 -6.65
N PHE A 101 11.67 20.93 -6.60
CA PHE A 101 10.43 20.26 -7.00
C PHE A 101 9.34 20.42 -5.93
N SER A 102 9.72 20.33 -4.64
CA SER A 102 8.82 20.63 -3.52
C SER A 102 8.34 22.08 -3.54
N GLU A 103 9.24 23.02 -3.84
CA GLU A 103 8.95 24.45 -3.97
C GLU A 103 8.11 24.75 -5.20
N TRP A 104 8.36 24.08 -6.34
CA TRP A 104 7.52 24.18 -7.53
C TRP A 104 6.10 23.64 -7.28
N ILE A 105 5.94 22.47 -6.64
CA ILE A 105 4.63 21.93 -6.24
C ILE A 105 3.87 22.90 -5.33
N ARG A 106 4.57 23.54 -4.39
CA ARG A 106 4.01 24.52 -3.45
C ARG A 106 3.85 25.92 -4.05
N GLY A 107 4.46 26.17 -5.21
CA GLY A 107 4.52 27.45 -5.89
C GLY A 107 3.24 27.76 -6.70
N ARG A 108 3.07 29.03 -7.04
CA ARG A 108 1.91 29.52 -7.80
C ARG A 108 1.85 28.99 -9.24
N ASP A 109 3.00 28.64 -9.80
CA ASP A 109 3.18 28.13 -11.19
C ASP A 109 3.30 26.60 -11.24
N GLY A 110 3.09 25.93 -10.12
CA GLY A 110 3.16 24.48 -9.98
C GLY A 110 1.93 23.73 -10.45
N PHE A 111 2.01 22.40 -10.33
CA PHE A 111 1.08 21.33 -10.72
C PHE A 111 -0.43 21.49 -10.38
N ASN A 112 -0.85 22.59 -9.76
CA ASN A 112 -2.22 22.87 -9.39
C ASN A 112 -2.78 24.19 -9.96
N SER A 113 -2.21 24.80 -10.99
CA SER A 113 -2.73 26.09 -11.52
C SER A 113 -4.23 26.01 -11.89
N GLU A 114 -4.65 25.00 -12.67
CA GLU A 114 -6.06 24.81 -13.05
C GLU A 114 -6.96 24.42 -11.87
N LEU A 115 -6.51 23.53 -10.98
CA LEU A 115 -7.27 23.12 -9.80
C LEU A 115 -7.41 24.25 -8.77
N VAL A 116 -6.37 25.06 -8.56
CA VAL A 116 -6.38 26.25 -7.69
C VAL A 116 -7.27 27.33 -8.28
N MET A 117 -7.25 27.51 -9.61
CA MET A 117 -8.16 28.42 -10.31
C MET A 117 -9.62 27.95 -10.20
N ASP A 118 -9.91 26.67 -10.43
CA ASP A 118 -11.25 26.08 -10.32
C ASP A 118 -11.78 26.09 -8.88
N ARG A 119 -10.93 25.77 -7.90
CA ARG A 119 -11.27 25.86 -6.47
C ARG A 119 -11.53 27.30 -6.06
N GLY A 120 -10.68 28.22 -6.51
CA GLY A 120 -10.88 29.65 -6.28
C GLY A 120 -12.17 30.16 -6.90
N ALA A 121 -12.50 29.74 -8.13
CA ALA A 121 -13.74 30.09 -8.80
C ALA A 121 -14.98 29.55 -8.06
N ARG A 122 -14.93 28.29 -7.59
CA ARG A 122 -16.04 27.68 -6.85
C ARG A 122 -16.23 28.28 -5.45
N TRP A 123 -15.15 28.56 -4.72
CA TRP A 123 -15.21 29.26 -3.43
C TRP A 123 -15.79 30.67 -3.60
N ARG A 124 -15.35 31.42 -4.63
CA ARG A 124 -15.92 32.74 -4.95
C ARG A 124 -17.42 32.64 -5.22
N SER A 125 -17.84 31.71 -6.09
CA SER A 125 -19.26 31.48 -6.40
C SER A 125 -20.10 31.03 -5.19
N ALA A 126 -19.54 30.25 -4.27
CA ALA A 126 -20.22 29.85 -3.04
C ALA A 126 -20.33 31.02 -2.05
N ASN A 127 -19.28 31.82 -1.91
CA ASN A 127 -19.25 32.98 -1.02
C ASN A 127 -20.16 34.10 -1.53
N GLU A 128 -20.25 34.30 -2.85
CA GLU A 128 -21.21 35.19 -3.50
C GLU A 128 -22.65 34.77 -3.20
N ARG A 129 -22.96 33.46 -3.28
CA ARG A 129 -24.28 32.92 -2.93
C ARG A 129 -24.61 33.08 -1.44
N ALA A 130 -23.66 32.79 -0.56
CA ALA A 130 -23.82 32.98 0.88
C ALA A 130 -24.11 34.45 1.22
N ARG A 131 -23.34 35.39 0.64
CA ARG A 131 -23.60 36.83 0.78
C ARG A 131 -24.96 37.24 0.24
N ALA A 132 -25.35 36.74 -0.93
CA ALA A 132 -26.66 37.03 -1.51
C ALA A 132 -27.83 36.48 -0.66
N ALA A 133 -27.61 35.39 0.08
CA ALA A 133 -28.58 34.81 1.00
C ALA A 133 -28.55 35.43 2.42
N GLY A 134 -27.66 36.40 2.68
CA GLY A 134 -27.47 36.97 4.02
C GLY A 134 -26.80 36.01 5.02
N GLU A 135 -26.20 34.92 4.53
CA GLU A 135 -25.46 33.96 5.32
C GLU A 135 -24.06 34.47 5.64
N PRO A 136 -23.45 34.05 6.78
CA PRO A 136 -22.10 34.45 7.13
C PRO A 136 -21.10 34.06 6.03
N ALA A 137 -20.10 34.93 5.84
CA ALA A 137 -19.08 34.75 4.83
C ALA A 137 -18.37 33.40 5.03
N ILE A 138 -18.19 32.69 3.93
CA ILE A 138 -17.51 31.41 3.93
C ILE A 138 -16.05 31.64 4.36
N PRO A 139 -15.51 30.89 5.35
CA PRO A 139 -14.13 31.05 5.80
C PRO A 139 -13.10 30.90 4.66
N PRO A 140 -11.90 31.50 4.80
CA PRO A 140 -10.82 31.37 3.82
C PRO A 140 -10.50 29.92 3.45
N LEU A 141 -10.07 29.68 2.20
CA LEU A 141 -9.77 28.34 1.68
C LEU A 141 -8.68 27.60 2.49
N ALA A 142 -7.74 28.35 3.08
CA ALA A 142 -6.71 27.80 3.97
C ALA A 142 -7.28 27.28 5.29
N ASP A 143 -8.41 27.82 5.74
CA ASP A 143 -9.13 27.42 6.95
C ASP A 143 -10.16 26.29 6.66
N TRP A 144 -10.32 25.91 5.38
CA TRP A 144 -11.19 24.85 4.89
C TRP A 144 -10.51 23.49 4.76
N GLU A 145 -9.17 23.46 4.73
CA GLU A 145 -8.42 22.22 4.59
C GLU A 145 -8.19 21.60 5.97
N MET A 146 -8.84 20.46 6.24
CA MET A 146 -8.44 19.64 7.36
C MET A 146 -6.99 19.21 7.13
N PRO A 147 -6.03 19.60 8.00
CA PRO A 147 -4.66 19.15 7.84
C PRO A 147 -4.68 17.63 7.88
N GLN A 148 -3.91 16.97 7.01
CA GLN A 148 -3.94 15.50 6.93
C GLN A 148 -3.77 14.88 8.32
N SER A 149 -2.87 15.43 9.14
CA SER A 149 -2.64 15.02 10.53
C SER A 149 -3.88 15.00 11.43
N ALA A 150 -4.91 15.81 11.15
CA ALA A 150 -6.16 15.84 11.90
C ALA A 150 -7.19 14.80 11.45
N MET A 151 -7.01 14.16 10.30
CA MET A 151 -7.88 13.06 9.88
C MET A 151 -7.46 11.75 10.56
N PRO A 152 -8.39 10.96 11.12
CA PRO A 152 -8.08 9.62 11.61
C PRO A 152 -7.44 8.77 10.52
N VAL A 153 -6.40 8.01 10.87
CA VAL A 153 -5.56 7.30 9.90
C VAL A 153 -6.38 6.36 9.02
N GLU A 154 -7.30 5.62 9.61
CA GLU A 154 -8.23 4.72 8.94
C GLU A 154 -9.14 5.46 7.94
N GLN A 155 -9.59 6.65 8.29
CA GLN A 155 -10.45 7.44 7.40
C GLN A 155 -9.69 7.90 6.17
N ARG A 156 -8.38 8.20 6.31
CA ARG A 156 -7.54 8.59 5.17
C ARG A 156 -7.45 7.47 4.14
N TYR A 157 -7.14 6.26 4.58
CA TYR A 157 -7.01 5.10 3.70
C TYR A 157 -8.35 4.69 3.09
N ARG A 158 -9.46 4.73 3.85
CA ARG A 158 -10.80 4.46 3.29
C ARG A 158 -11.16 5.43 2.17
N LEU A 159 -10.92 6.73 2.37
CA LEU A 159 -11.20 7.73 1.34
C LEU A 159 -10.28 7.58 0.12
N ALA A 160 -9.01 7.23 0.34
CA ALA A 160 -8.06 6.95 -0.74
C ALA A 160 -8.53 5.75 -1.60
N ILE A 161 -8.90 4.64 -0.97
CA ILE A 161 -9.41 3.45 -1.66
C ILE A 161 -10.69 3.79 -2.44
N ALA A 162 -11.66 4.45 -1.81
CA ALA A 162 -12.90 4.85 -2.49
C ALA A 162 -12.62 5.73 -3.72
N SER A 163 -11.64 6.62 -3.63
CA SER A 163 -11.22 7.48 -4.74
C SER A 163 -10.56 6.68 -5.87
N TYR A 164 -9.65 5.77 -5.54
CA TYR A 164 -8.98 4.90 -6.53
C TYR A 164 -9.96 3.97 -7.24
N VAL A 165 -10.92 3.40 -6.51
CA VAL A 165 -12.00 2.60 -7.09
C VAL A 165 -12.83 3.44 -8.07
N ARG A 166 -13.27 4.63 -7.66
CA ARG A 166 -14.06 5.52 -8.53
C ARG A 166 -13.31 5.96 -9.79
N ARG A 167 -11.99 6.15 -9.68
CA ARG A 167 -11.10 6.51 -10.79
C ARG A 167 -10.60 5.31 -11.59
N ARG A 168 -11.05 4.09 -11.29
CA ARG A 168 -10.66 2.84 -11.97
C ARG A 168 -9.14 2.62 -12.01
N PHE A 169 -8.47 2.92 -10.90
CA PHE A 169 -7.05 2.59 -10.75
C PHE A 169 -6.82 1.07 -10.80
N PRO A 170 -5.62 0.62 -11.16
CA PRO A 170 -5.24 -0.80 -11.12
C PRO A 170 -5.52 -1.42 -9.75
N SER A 171 -6.01 -2.65 -9.76
CA SER A 171 -6.29 -3.44 -8.56
C SER A 171 -5.04 -3.57 -7.70
N SER A 172 -3.86 -3.72 -8.29
CA SER A 172 -2.58 -3.80 -7.57
C SER A 172 -2.30 -2.57 -6.72
N THR A 173 -2.70 -1.39 -7.21
CA THR A 173 -2.52 -0.11 -6.49
C THR A 173 -3.48 -0.04 -5.32
N ILE A 174 -4.75 -0.40 -5.54
CA ILE A 174 -5.77 -0.42 -4.49
C ILE A 174 -5.38 -1.43 -3.39
N ALA A 175 -4.88 -2.61 -3.78
CA ALA A 175 -4.42 -3.65 -2.86
C ALA A 175 -3.31 -3.16 -1.93
N LYS A 176 -2.28 -2.49 -2.50
CA LYS A 176 -1.18 -1.90 -1.73
C LYS A 176 -1.66 -0.83 -0.77
N VAL A 177 -2.60 0.03 -1.19
CA VAL A 177 -3.16 1.10 -0.34
C VAL A 177 -3.97 0.50 0.81
N ALA A 178 -4.74 -0.56 0.54
CA ALA A 178 -5.45 -1.30 1.58
C ALA A 178 -4.49 -1.98 2.56
N LEU A 179 -3.44 -2.64 2.07
CA LEU A 179 -2.43 -3.27 2.92
C LEU A 179 -1.71 -2.24 3.81
N ASN A 180 -1.35 -1.09 3.24
CA ASN A 180 -0.76 0.03 3.99
C ASN A 180 -1.75 0.58 5.02
N GLY A 181 -3.05 0.63 4.71
CA GLY A 181 -4.09 1.00 5.65
C GLY A 181 -4.17 0.04 6.84
N ALA A 182 -4.14 -1.27 6.58
CA ALA A 182 -4.11 -2.29 7.64
C ALA A 182 -2.86 -2.14 8.53
N TRP A 183 -1.69 -1.94 7.92
CA TRP A 183 -0.44 -1.74 8.65
C TRP A 183 -0.45 -0.45 9.46
N ALA A 184 -0.94 0.66 8.91
CA ALA A 184 -1.01 1.94 9.59
C ALA A 184 -1.97 1.91 10.79
N VAL A 185 -3.11 1.23 10.66
CA VAL A 185 -4.02 0.99 11.79
C VAL A 185 -3.32 0.14 12.86
N ARG A 186 -2.65 -0.95 12.48
CA ARG A 186 -1.87 -1.79 13.42
C ARG A 186 -0.80 -0.97 14.16
N MET A 187 -0.09 -0.08 13.47
CA MET A 187 0.90 0.82 14.08
C MET A 187 0.25 1.80 15.06
N GLN A 188 -0.88 2.40 14.67
CA GLN A 188 -1.64 3.29 15.55
C GLN A 188 -2.09 2.60 16.83
N MET A 189 -2.49 1.33 16.75
CA MET A 189 -2.93 0.54 17.90
C MET A 189 -1.78 0.16 18.85
N ASN A 190 -0.56 0.04 18.33
CA ASN A 190 0.65 -0.20 19.11
C ASN A 190 1.21 1.07 19.77
N ARG A 191 0.62 2.24 19.53
CA ARG A 191 1.07 3.47 20.20
C ARG A 191 0.59 3.50 21.65
N PRO A 192 1.47 3.87 22.59
CA PRO A 192 1.05 4.15 23.96
C PRO A 192 -0.05 5.21 23.98
N ILE A 193 -1.13 4.93 24.69
CA ILE A 193 -2.19 5.91 24.95
C ILE A 193 -1.71 6.80 26.09
N PHE A 194 -1.33 8.03 25.78
CA PHE A 194 -0.91 9.02 26.77
C PHE A 194 -2.13 9.65 27.44
N HIS A 195 -2.47 9.16 28.62
CA HIS A 195 -3.54 9.71 29.46
C HIS A 195 -3.07 9.75 30.91
N ALA A 196 -3.33 10.85 31.63
CA ALA A 196 -2.84 11.03 33.01
C ALA A 196 -3.25 9.88 33.95
N ARG A 197 -4.46 9.34 33.76
CA ARG A 197 -4.97 8.17 34.51
C ARG A 197 -4.23 6.85 34.23
N LEU A 198 -3.41 6.78 33.18
CA LEU A 198 -2.66 5.58 32.80
C LEU A 198 -1.20 5.61 33.28
N ALA A 199 -0.69 6.75 33.76
CA ALA A 199 0.71 6.92 34.13
C ALA A 199 1.19 5.86 35.14
N GLY A 200 0.47 5.71 36.27
CA GLY A 200 0.78 4.66 37.25
C GLY A 200 0.61 3.24 36.70
N GLY A 201 -0.24 3.03 35.69
CA GLY A 201 -0.37 1.75 35.00
C GLY A 201 0.84 1.40 34.14
N TYR A 202 1.45 2.38 33.47
CA TYR A 202 2.71 2.19 32.74
C TYR A 202 3.84 1.82 33.69
N GLU A 203 4.02 2.56 34.79
CA GLU A 203 5.03 2.25 35.82
C GLU A 203 4.86 0.83 36.38
N GLU A 204 3.61 0.41 36.63
CA GLU A 204 3.29 -0.91 37.16
C GLU A 204 3.63 -2.05 36.18
N VAL A 205 3.45 -1.81 34.88
CA VAL A 205 3.75 -2.78 33.82
C VAL A 205 5.26 -2.80 33.55
N ASP A 206 5.91 -1.65 33.45
CA ASP A 206 7.35 -1.52 33.25
C ASP A 206 8.15 -2.19 34.36
N HIS A 207 7.75 -2.02 35.63
CA HIS A 207 8.38 -2.69 36.76
C HIS A 207 8.29 -4.24 36.66
N ARG A 208 7.22 -4.77 36.07
CA ARG A 208 7.12 -6.22 35.82
C ARG A 208 8.00 -6.65 34.66
N LEU A 209 8.03 -5.86 33.57
CA LEU A 209 8.82 -6.13 32.38
C LEU A 209 10.32 -6.14 32.65
N GLN A 210 10.81 -5.29 33.56
CA GLN A 210 12.23 -5.23 33.93
C GLN A 210 12.81 -6.60 34.34
N ARG A 211 11.98 -7.52 34.86
CA ARG A 211 12.40 -8.87 35.26
C ARG A 211 12.68 -9.80 34.07
N HIS A 212 12.22 -9.43 32.89
CA HIS A 212 12.33 -10.21 31.66
C HIS A 212 13.32 -9.61 30.66
N VAL A 213 13.79 -8.39 30.89
CA VAL A 213 14.76 -7.71 30.01
C VAL A 213 16.17 -8.19 30.34
N THR A 214 16.86 -8.72 29.33
CA THR A 214 18.30 -9.04 29.42
C THR A 214 19.11 -7.94 28.74
N PRO A 215 20.13 -7.36 29.38
CA PRO A 215 20.97 -6.35 28.73
C PRO A 215 21.59 -6.87 27.43
N GLY A 216 21.47 -6.09 26.35
CA GLY A 216 22.01 -6.44 25.03
C GLY A 216 21.17 -7.43 24.21
N GLU A 217 19.98 -7.83 24.69
CA GLU A 217 19.11 -8.71 23.92
C GLU A 217 18.46 -8.00 22.73
N GLU A 218 18.35 -8.72 21.61
CA GLU A 218 17.55 -8.27 20.48
C GLU A 218 16.05 -8.46 20.75
N PHE A 219 15.22 -7.61 20.15
CA PHE A 219 13.78 -7.73 20.27
C PHE A 219 13.28 -9.03 19.63
N ASN A 220 12.63 -9.89 20.42
CA ASN A 220 11.99 -11.12 19.95
C ASN A 220 10.47 -11.05 20.19
N LEU A 221 9.69 -10.99 19.10
CA LEU A 221 8.24 -10.85 19.17
C LEU A 221 7.56 -12.00 19.94
N GLU A 222 7.98 -13.24 19.73
CA GLU A 222 7.39 -14.42 20.37
C GLU A 222 7.61 -14.40 21.89
N LYS A 223 8.83 -14.05 22.32
CA LYS A 223 9.16 -13.84 23.74
C LYS A 223 8.22 -12.79 24.35
N TRP A 224 8.10 -11.63 23.72
CA TRP A 224 7.31 -10.53 24.26
C TRP A 224 5.81 -10.83 24.28
N VAL A 225 5.27 -11.53 23.27
CA VAL A 225 3.88 -12.03 23.28
C VAL A 225 3.66 -12.93 24.50
N ALA A 226 4.57 -13.86 24.78
CA ALA A 226 4.45 -14.77 25.93
C ALA A 226 4.55 -14.05 27.28
N VAL A 227 5.47 -13.08 27.41
CA VAL A 227 5.65 -12.27 28.63
C VAL A 227 4.40 -11.42 28.89
N TYR A 228 3.90 -10.68 27.90
CA TYR A 228 2.72 -9.84 28.06
C TYR A 228 1.45 -10.67 28.28
N ARG A 229 1.34 -11.87 27.70
CA ARG A 229 0.28 -12.82 28.03
C ARG A 229 0.30 -13.14 29.53
N ASP A 230 1.45 -13.49 30.08
CA ASP A 230 1.55 -13.82 31.52
C ASP A 230 1.20 -12.63 32.42
N ILE A 231 1.73 -11.45 32.11
CA ILE A 231 1.41 -10.21 32.85
C ILE A 231 -0.10 -9.93 32.79
N PHE A 232 -0.71 -9.98 31.60
CA PHE A 232 -2.12 -9.67 31.44
C PHE A 232 -3.04 -10.74 32.05
N HIS A 233 -2.69 -12.03 31.92
CA HIS A 233 -3.54 -13.12 32.37
C HIS A 233 -3.40 -13.43 33.85
N ASN A 234 -2.18 -13.38 34.40
CA ASN A 234 -1.87 -13.95 35.71
C ASN A 234 -1.45 -12.92 36.74
N ALA A 235 -0.97 -11.74 36.34
CA ALA A 235 -0.57 -10.73 37.32
C ALA A 235 -1.78 -10.04 37.96
N ARG A 236 -1.65 -9.73 39.26
CA ARG A 236 -2.60 -8.88 39.97
C ARG A 236 -2.31 -7.41 39.63
N LEU A 237 -3.02 -6.88 38.64
CA LEU A 237 -2.86 -5.53 38.11
C LEU A 237 -3.85 -4.54 38.73
N THR A 238 -3.47 -3.25 38.85
CA THR A 238 -4.45 -2.16 38.99
C THR A 238 -5.30 -2.04 37.72
N ASP A 239 -6.40 -1.29 37.73
CA ASP A 239 -7.22 -1.15 36.52
C ASP A 239 -6.49 -0.40 35.39
N ALA A 240 -5.64 0.57 35.74
CA ALA A 240 -4.74 1.24 34.79
C ALA A 240 -3.69 0.28 34.24
N GLY A 241 -3.02 -0.49 35.10
CA GLY A 241 -2.05 -1.51 34.69
C GLY A 241 -2.68 -2.62 33.86
N PHE A 242 -3.90 -3.04 34.18
CA PHE A 242 -4.67 -4.04 33.44
C PHE A 242 -5.00 -3.56 32.03
N PHE A 243 -5.43 -2.31 31.89
CA PHE A 243 -5.65 -1.71 30.58
C PHE A 243 -4.36 -1.60 29.77
N VAL A 244 -3.27 -1.09 30.36
CA VAL A 244 -1.97 -0.94 29.66
C VAL A 244 -1.42 -2.29 29.21
N ALA A 245 -1.41 -3.29 30.08
CA ALA A 245 -0.97 -4.64 29.75
C ALA A 245 -1.84 -5.27 28.66
N GLY A 246 -3.17 -5.15 28.77
CA GLY A 246 -4.10 -5.68 27.78
C GLY A 246 -4.00 -4.99 26.42
N ASN A 247 -3.87 -3.66 26.38
CA ASN A 247 -3.72 -2.91 25.13
C ASN A 247 -2.40 -3.25 24.43
N THR A 248 -1.32 -3.40 25.19
CA THR A 248 -0.01 -3.78 24.63
C THR A 248 -0.03 -5.22 24.14
N TYR A 249 -0.59 -6.14 24.94
CA TYR A 249 -0.73 -7.54 24.55
C TYR A 249 -1.57 -7.71 23.28
N LEU A 250 -2.69 -7.00 23.19
CA LEU A 250 -3.54 -6.96 22.00
C LEU A 250 -2.76 -6.51 20.75
N GLY A 251 -1.92 -5.47 20.89
CA GLY A 251 -1.06 -5.00 19.83
C GLY A 251 -0.04 -6.04 19.34
N LEU A 252 0.56 -6.79 20.27
CA LEU A 252 1.46 -7.90 19.96
C LEU A 252 0.73 -9.08 19.31
N GLN A 253 -0.49 -9.41 19.76
CA GLN A 253 -1.35 -10.43 19.14
C GLN A 253 -1.69 -10.06 17.68
N LEU A 254 -2.00 -8.78 17.41
CA LEU A 254 -2.16 -8.29 16.04
C LEU A 254 -0.88 -8.43 15.21
N ARG A 255 0.32 -8.24 15.79
CA ARG A 255 1.59 -8.43 15.05
C ARG A 255 1.77 -9.88 14.62
N VAL A 256 1.59 -10.83 15.54
CA VAL A 256 1.67 -12.27 15.23
C VAL A 256 0.48 -12.78 14.40
N GLY A 257 -0.61 -12.01 14.30
CA GLY A 257 -1.79 -12.37 13.52
C GLY A 257 -2.75 -13.33 14.24
N ASP A 258 -2.72 -13.32 15.58
CA ASP A 258 -3.63 -14.10 16.44
C ASP A 258 -4.96 -13.35 16.64
N MET A 259 -5.82 -13.37 15.62
CA MET A 259 -7.08 -12.62 15.65
C MET A 259 -8.06 -13.14 16.71
N GLU A 260 -8.09 -14.45 16.94
CA GLU A 260 -8.90 -15.05 18.00
C GLU A 260 -8.44 -14.52 19.37
N GLY A 261 -7.13 -14.54 19.63
CA GLY A 261 -6.56 -13.98 20.84
C GLY A 261 -6.83 -12.48 21.00
N VAL A 262 -6.79 -11.70 19.91
CA VAL A 262 -7.15 -10.27 19.92
C VAL A 262 -8.59 -10.08 20.41
N MET A 263 -9.54 -10.84 19.86
CA MET A 263 -10.95 -10.74 20.25
C MET A 263 -11.16 -11.18 21.69
N ASN A 264 -10.50 -12.25 22.13
CA ASN A 264 -10.53 -12.70 23.53
C ASN A 264 -9.98 -11.65 24.50
N THR A 265 -8.89 -10.97 24.14
CA THR A 265 -8.32 -9.88 24.94
C THR A 265 -9.27 -8.68 25.02
N LEU A 266 -9.90 -8.30 23.90
CA LEU A 266 -10.92 -7.24 23.88
C LEU A 266 -12.12 -7.57 24.75
N ASP A 267 -12.65 -8.79 24.66
CA ASP A 267 -13.80 -9.23 25.46
C ASP A 267 -13.45 -9.22 26.96
N ARG A 268 -12.24 -9.65 27.32
CA ARG A 268 -11.78 -9.60 28.70
C ARG A 268 -11.62 -8.17 29.24
N LEU A 269 -11.06 -7.27 28.44
CA LEU A 269 -10.99 -5.83 28.76
C LEU A 269 -12.40 -5.24 28.92
N GLN A 270 -13.30 -5.53 27.98
CA GLN A 270 -14.67 -5.05 28.00
C GLN A 270 -15.41 -5.54 29.24
N ASN A 271 -15.29 -6.83 29.59
CA ASN A 271 -15.92 -7.42 30.78
C ASN A 271 -15.38 -6.81 32.08
N ARG A 272 -14.07 -6.57 32.17
CA ARG A 272 -13.46 -5.94 33.36
C ARG A 272 -14.06 -4.57 33.66
N PHE A 273 -14.38 -3.80 32.61
CA PHE A 273 -14.84 -2.42 32.72
C PHE A 273 -16.36 -2.25 32.54
N ALA A 274 -17.12 -3.29 32.22
CA ALA A 274 -18.56 -3.21 31.91
C ALA A 274 -19.44 -2.78 33.10
N ASN A 275 -19.13 -3.27 34.31
CA ASN A 275 -20.06 -3.24 35.46
C ASN A 275 -19.61 -2.34 36.62
N GLN A 276 -18.63 -1.47 36.42
CA GLN A 276 -18.11 -0.61 37.49
C GLN A 276 -18.62 0.82 37.33
N ASN A 277 -19.66 1.18 38.10
CA ASN A 277 -20.13 2.57 38.25
C ASN A 277 -19.18 3.34 39.19
N ARG A 278 -17.91 3.47 38.79
CA ARG A 278 -16.90 4.27 39.49
C ARG A 278 -16.32 5.30 38.54
N ASP A 279 -16.18 6.53 39.02
CA ASP A 279 -15.53 7.62 38.28
C ASP A 279 -14.15 7.17 37.80
N GLY A 280 -13.89 7.29 36.49
CA GLY A 280 -12.64 6.86 35.85
C GLY A 280 -12.79 5.73 34.83
N PHE A 281 -13.80 4.86 34.98
CA PHE A 281 -14.01 3.70 34.10
C PHE A 281 -14.55 4.08 32.72
N ASP A 282 -15.24 5.21 32.60
CA ASP A 282 -15.82 5.70 31.34
C ASP A 282 -14.75 5.90 30.26
N ALA A 283 -13.62 6.49 30.65
CA ALA A 283 -12.50 6.69 29.74
C ALA A 283 -11.93 5.34 29.24
N LEU A 284 -11.71 4.38 30.14
CA LEU A 284 -11.20 3.05 29.78
C LEU A 284 -12.21 2.29 28.90
N ARG A 285 -13.51 2.36 29.20
CA ARG A 285 -14.57 1.78 28.38
C ARG A 285 -14.58 2.36 26.96
N VAL A 286 -14.45 3.69 26.84
CA VAL A 286 -14.38 4.37 25.54
C VAL A 286 -13.14 3.94 24.77
N LEU A 287 -11.98 3.84 25.43
CA LEU A 287 -10.74 3.38 24.79
C LEU A 287 -10.85 1.93 24.29
N VAL A 288 -11.38 1.00 25.10
CA VAL A 288 -11.60 -0.39 24.68
C VAL A 288 -12.58 -0.48 23.51
N ARG A 289 -13.68 0.28 23.55
CA ARG A 289 -14.63 0.38 22.42
C ARG A 289 -13.97 0.95 21.17
N GLY A 290 -13.10 1.94 21.34
CA GLY A 290 -12.28 2.51 20.26
C GLY A 290 -11.37 1.47 19.61
N GLN A 291 -10.65 0.68 20.41
CA GLN A 291 -9.79 -0.40 19.89
C GLN A 291 -10.60 -1.46 19.15
N ARG A 292 -11.73 -1.90 19.72
CA ARG A 292 -12.65 -2.85 19.05
C ARG A 292 -13.12 -2.29 17.72
N THR A 293 -13.53 -1.03 17.69
CA THR A 293 -14.00 -0.34 16.47
C THR A 293 -12.90 -0.27 15.41
N LEU A 294 -11.67 0.10 15.78
CA LEU A 294 -10.53 0.12 14.86
C LEU A 294 -10.24 -1.26 14.27
N ILE A 295 -10.32 -2.33 15.06
CA ILE A 295 -10.13 -3.70 14.56
C ILE A 295 -11.25 -4.09 13.60
N THR A 296 -12.50 -4.04 14.07
CA THR A 296 -13.63 -4.62 13.36
C THR A 296 -14.05 -3.81 12.15
N GLN A 297 -13.94 -2.48 12.23
CA GLN A 297 -14.38 -1.61 11.14
C GLN A 297 -13.24 -1.18 10.22
N SER A 298 -11.98 -1.21 10.66
CA SER A 298 -10.86 -0.70 9.86
C SER A 298 -9.84 -1.78 9.51
N TYR A 299 -9.19 -2.39 10.49
CA TYR A 299 -8.11 -3.36 10.26
C TYR A 299 -8.58 -4.56 9.44
N ILE A 300 -9.67 -5.21 9.86
CA ILE A 300 -10.24 -6.38 9.18
C ILE A 300 -10.66 -6.02 7.74
N PRO A 301 -11.49 -4.97 7.50
CA PRO A 301 -11.86 -4.59 6.14
C PRO A 301 -10.68 -4.21 5.24
N PHE A 302 -9.62 -3.61 5.78
CA PHE A 302 -8.41 -3.33 5.00
C PHE A 302 -7.68 -4.60 4.59
N LEU A 303 -7.56 -5.60 5.47
CA LEU A 303 -6.97 -6.90 5.12
C LEU A 303 -7.79 -7.65 4.08
N GLU A 304 -9.12 -7.64 4.21
CA GLU A 304 -10.05 -8.23 3.25
C GLU A 304 -9.91 -7.57 1.87
N GLN A 305 -9.89 -6.24 1.83
CA GLN A 305 -9.70 -5.49 0.59
C GLN A 305 -8.32 -5.75 -0.02
N ALA A 306 -7.25 -5.77 0.79
CA ALA A 306 -5.91 -6.09 0.31
C ALA A 306 -5.87 -7.47 -0.35
N GLY A 307 -6.38 -8.51 0.33
CA GLY A 307 -6.45 -9.86 -0.20
C GLY A 307 -7.28 -9.95 -1.49
N MET A 308 -8.48 -9.36 -1.48
CA MET A 308 -9.35 -9.34 -2.66
C MET A 308 -8.72 -8.65 -3.86
N TYR A 309 -8.17 -7.45 -3.69
CA TYR A 309 -7.59 -6.68 -4.80
C TYR A 309 -6.26 -7.25 -5.29
N PHE A 310 -5.44 -7.88 -4.43
CA PHE A 310 -4.26 -8.61 -4.91
C PHE A 310 -4.66 -9.83 -5.75
N LYS A 311 -5.67 -10.61 -5.34
CA LYS A 311 -6.20 -11.71 -6.16
C LYS A 311 -6.70 -11.24 -7.51
N ARG A 312 -7.45 -10.13 -7.53
CA ARG A 312 -7.90 -9.49 -8.77
C ARG A 312 -6.74 -9.01 -9.62
N ALA A 313 -5.73 -8.36 -9.03
CA ALA A 313 -4.54 -7.89 -9.72
C ALA A 313 -3.75 -9.03 -10.37
N MET A 314 -3.62 -10.17 -9.68
CA MET A 314 -2.99 -11.37 -10.23
C MET A 314 -3.80 -11.95 -11.40
N GLY A 315 -5.12 -12.11 -11.24
CA GLY A 315 -5.99 -12.57 -12.33
C GLY A 315 -6.03 -11.63 -13.54
N ASN A 316 -5.85 -10.33 -13.29
CA ASN A 316 -5.71 -9.30 -14.32
C ASN A 316 -4.26 -9.13 -14.82
N GLU A 317 -3.29 -9.87 -14.29
CA GLU A 317 -1.89 -9.83 -14.73
C GLU A 317 -1.25 -8.44 -14.62
N GLU A 318 -1.69 -7.68 -13.63
CA GLU A 318 -1.15 -6.37 -13.22
C GLU A 318 0.15 -6.51 -12.41
N ILE A 319 0.58 -7.75 -12.13
CA ILE A 319 1.75 -8.08 -11.31
C ILE A 319 2.68 -8.99 -12.13
N PRO A 320 3.91 -8.57 -12.44
CA PRO A 320 4.85 -9.39 -13.20
C PRO A 320 5.37 -10.57 -12.37
N ARG A 321 5.79 -11.66 -13.02
CA ARG A 321 6.21 -12.90 -12.33
C ARG A 321 7.21 -12.68 -11.21
N PRO A 322 8.29 -11.89 -11.37
CA PRO A 322 9.29 -11.76 -10.30
C PRO A 322 8.76 -11.08 -9.04
N ARG A 323 7.62 -10.38 -9.12
CA ARG A 323 6.95 -9.66 -8.02
C ARG A 323 5.71 -10.39 -7.50
N LEU A 324 5.38 -11.53 -8.12
CA LEU A 324 4.24 -12.34 -7.76
C LEU A 324 4.40 -12.99 -6.37
N PRO A 325 5.60 -13.46 -5.93
CA PRO A 325 5.78 -14.01 -4.59
C PRO A 325 5.33 -13.07 -3.46
N GLU A 326 5.61 -11.77 -3.55
CA GLU A 326 5.19 -10.80 -2.53
C GLU A 326 3.67 -10.64 -2.49
N ALA A 327 2.99 -10.64 -3.64
CA ALA A 327 1.54 -10.55 -3.70
C ALA A 327 0.87 -11.82 -3.15
N VAL A 328 1.42 -12.99 -3.47
CA VAL A 328 0.98 -14.28 -2.92
C VAL A 328 1.15 -14.32 -1.40
N LEU A 329 2.28 -13.82 -0.88
CA LEU A 329 2.49 -13.69 0.56
C LEU A 329 1.47 -12.75 1.21
N ALA A 330 1.22 -11.57 0.60
CA ALA A 330 0.27 -10.61 1.12
C ALA A 330 -1.14 -11.20 1.23
N VAL A 331 -1.57 -11.99 0.23
CA VAL A 331 -2.86 -12.70 0.27
C VAL A 331 -2.87 -13.78 1.35
N ALA A 332 -1.79 -14.58 1.47
CA ALA A 332 -1.67 -15.61 2.50
C ALA A 332 -1.74 -15.00 3.92
N GLU A 333 -1.00 -13.92 4.18
CA GLU A 333 -0.99 -13.20 5.45
C GLU A 333 -2.34 -12.52 5.73
N SER A 334 -2.99 -11.93 4.72
CA SER A 334 -4.37 -11.42 4.87
C SER A 334 -5.32 -12.53 5.34
N HIS A 335 -5.33 -13.69 4.68
CA HIS A 335 -6.18 -14.80 5.09
C HIS A 335 -5.84 -15.31 6.49
N ARG A 336 -4.56 -15.49 6.80
CA ARG A 336 -4.10 -15.96 8.12
C ARG A 336 -4.55 -15.02 9.24
N ARG A 337 -4.37 -13.71 9.04
CA ARG A 337 -4.74 -12.67 10.01
C ARG A 337 -6.25 -12.47 10.13
N LEU A 338 -7.02 -12.94 9.16
CA LEU A 338 -8.49 -12.99 9.22
C LEU A 338 -9.01 -14.31 9.83
N GLY A 339 -8.12 -15.21 10.27
CA GLY A 339 -8.51 -16.53 10.79
C GLY A 339 -8.97 -17.51 9.71
N GLN A 340 -8.76 -17.20 8.43
CA GLN A 340 -9.14 -18.02 7.28
C GLN A 340 -8.04 -19.04 6.97
N ASN A 341 -7.77 -19.92 7.93
CA ASN A 341 -6.59 -20.78 7.95
C ASN A 341 -6.48 -21.73 6.75
N GLN A 342 -7.60 -22.27 6.24
CA GLN A 342 -7.58 -23.10 5.03
C GLN A 342 -7.16 -22.31 3.78
N SER A 343 -7.70 -21.10 3.60
CA SER A 343 -7.27 -20.22 2.51
C SER A 343 -5.81 -19.81 2.66
N ALA A 344 -5.38 -19.48 3.89
CA ALA A 344 -3.98 -19.17 4.16
C ALA A 344 -3.04 -20.33 3.79
N MET A 345 -3.41 -21.57 4.15
CA MET A 345 -2.67 -22.78 3.79
C MET A 345 -2.51 -22.92 2.27
N ALA A 346 -3.58 -22.72 1.51
CA ALA A 346 -3.56 -22.77 0.05
C ALA A 346 -2.57 -21.75 -0.56
N TRP A 347 -2.60 -20.52 -0.06
CA TRP A 347 -1.73 -19.44 -0.54
C TRP A 347 -0.26 -19.60 -0.10
N TYR A 348 0.02 -20.09 1.11
CA TYR A 348 1.39 -20.45 1.50
C TYR A 348 1.92 -21.62 0.69
N THR A 349 1.10 -22.63 0.42
CA THR A 349 1.49 -23.77 -0.43
C THR A 349 1.82 -23.28 -1.84
N THR A 350 1.05 -22.33 -2.36
CA THR A 350 1.35 -21.67 -3.63
C THR A 350 2.72 -21.01 -3.58
N LEU A 351 2.98 -20.14 -2.59
CA LEU A 351 4.26 -19.45 -2.43
C LEU A 351 5.45 -20.40 -2.30
N ALA A 352 5.27 -21.47 -1.51
CA ALA A 352 6.29 -22.50 -1.30
C ALA A 352 6.62 -23.27 -2.59
N ARG A 353 5.66 -23.45 -3.50
CA ARG A 353 5.86 -24.21 -4.74
C ARG A 353 6.31 -23.38 -5.93
N MET A 354 6.25 -22.04 -5.85
CA MET A 354 6.75 -21.16 -6.90
C MET A 354 8.24 -21.39 -7.17
N SER A 355 8.64 -21.49 -8.45
CA SER A 355 10.03 -21.66 -8.87
C SER A 355 10.94 -20.55 -8.35
N GLU A 356 10.42 -19.32 -8.30
CA GLU A 356 11.11 -18.11 -7.84
C GLU A 356 11.60 -18.23 -6.40
N THR A 357 10.90 -19.02 -5.56
CA THR A 357 11.25 -19.20 -4.15
C THR A 357 12.24 -20.33 -3.92
N GLN A 358 12.68 -21.03 -4.97
CA GLN A 358 13.72 -22.06 -4.96
C GLN A 358 13.40 -23.28 -4.06
N PRO A 359 12.26 -23.98 -4.27
CA PRO A 359 11.81 -25.07 -3.41
C PRO A 359 12.82 -26.22 -3.27
N GLN A 360 13.59 -26.52 -4.32
CA GLN A 360 14.62 -27.57 -4.26
C GLN A 360 15.74 -27.21 -3.28
N ILE A 361 16.30 -25.99 -3.39
CA ILE A 361 17.37 -25.52 -2.50
C ILE A 361 16.88 -25.47 -1.05
N ARG A 362 15.63 -25.05 -0.81
CA ARG A 362 15.05 -25.07 0.55
C ARG A 362 14.91 -26.49 1.11
N ARG A 363 14.61 -27.50 0.29
CA ARG A 363 14.60 -28.91 0.72
C ARG A 363 16.00 -29.39 1.08
N GLU A 364 17.01 -29.03 0.30
CA GLU A 364 18.41 -29.38 0.55
C GLU A 364 18.90 -28.76 1.87
N ILE A 365 18.60 -27.48 2.12
CA ILE A 365 18.90 -26.80 3.40
C ILE A 365 18.28 -27.55 4.58
N ARG A 366 17.03 -28.01 4.46
CA ARG A 366 16.35 -28.80 5.51
C ARG A 366 16.94 -30.17 5.71
N ALA A 367 17.30 -30.86 4.63
CA ALA A 367 17.93 -32.17 4.69
C ALA A 367 19.28 -32.11 5.41
N ALA A 368 19.94 -30.96 5.37
CA ALA A 368 21.16 -30.67 6.13
C ALA A 368 20.90 -30.15 7.56
N GLU A 369 19.65 -30.16 8.05
CA GLU A 369 19.24 -29.61 9.35
C GLU A 369 19.66 -28.14 9.57
N ALA A 370 19.79 -27.38 8.47
CA ALA A 370 20.21 -25.99 8.48
C ALA A 370 19.01 -25.03 8.33
N VAL A 371 19.25 -23.75 8.60
CA VAL A 371 18.34 -22.63 8.31
C VAL A 371 19.02 -21.60 7.41
N PRO A 372 18.29 -20.93 6.50
CA PRO A 372 18.86 -19.83 5.73
C PRO A 372 19.35 -18.71 6.65
N ASN A 373 20.56 -18.20 6.39
CA ASN A 373 21.10 -17.07 7.14
C ASN A 373 20.57 -15.72 6.59
N SER A 374 20.93 -14.62 7.25
CA SER A 374 20.51 -13.26 6.88
C SER A 374 21.00 -12.77 5.51
N GLN A 375 21.95 -13.48 4.88
CA GLN A 375 22.47 -13.18 3.53
C GLN A 375 21.80 -14.02 2.44
N ALA A 376 20.89 -14.93 2.80
CA ALA A 376 20.19 -15.75 1.83
C ALA A 376 19.35 -14.88 0.86
N PRO A 377 19.17 -15.31 -0.40
CA PRO A 377 18.36 -14.58 -1.37
C PRO A 377 16.96 -14.28 -0.84
N TYR A 378 16.48 -13.05 -1.04
CA TYR A 378 15.20 -12.59 -0.52
C TYR A 378 14.02 -13.52 -0.87
N LEU A 379 13.92 -13.97 -2.13
CA LEU A 379 12.83 -14.86 -2.56
C LEU A 379 12.92 -16.26 -1.95
N LEU A 380 14.13 -16.75 -1.66
CA LEU A 380 14.34 -17.99 -0.90
C LEU A 380 13.82 -17.83 0.52
N MET A 381 14.09 -16.68 1.17
CA MET A 381 13.55 -16.36 2.49
C MET A 381 12.02 -16.29 2.50
N LEU A 382 11.40 -15.76 1.45
CA LEU A 382 9.93 -15.76 1.34
C LEU A 382 9.36 -17.17 1.28
N GLY A 383 9.95 -18.05 0.47
CA GLY A 383 9.56 -19.47 0.40
C GLY A 383 9.77 -20.19 1.73
N TRP A 384 10.88 -19.90 2.41
CA TRP A 384 11.18 -20.49 3.72
C TRP A 384 10.13 -20.13 4.77
N ARG A 385 9.74 -18.86 4.83
CA ARG A 385 8.65 -18.38 5.70
C ARG A 385 7.32 -19.04 5.38
N ALA A 386 7.01 -19.23 4.10
CA ALA A 386 5.79 -19.93 3.70
C ALA A 386 5.78 -21.36 4.25
N ASP A 387 6.90 -22.06 4.17
CA ASP A 387 7.02 -23.41 4.70
C ASP A 387 6.90 -23.45 6.24
N GLU A 388 7.44 -22.45 6.97
CA GLU A 388 7.27 -22.32 8.42
C GLU A 388 5.81 -22.09 8.80
N GLN A 389 5.09 -21.25 8.05
CA GLN A 389 3.66 -21.01 8.25
C GLN A 389 2.82 -22.25 7.93
N ILE A 390 3.17 -23.02 6.89
CA ILE A 390 2.55 -24.33 6.62
C ILE A 390 2.72 -25.26 7.82
N ALA A 391 3.93 -25.37 8.38
CA ALA A 391 4.18 -26.20 9.55
C ALA A 391 3.39 -25.72 10.79
N ALA A 392 3.28 -24.41 11.00
CA ALA A 392 2.46 -23.83 12.06
C ALA A 392 0.97 -24.15 11.90
N LEU A 393 0.40 -23.97 10.70
CA LEU A 393 -1.00 -24.29 10.41
C LEU A 393 -1.30 -25.79 10.54
N ARG A 394 -0.36 -26.66 10.13
CA ARG A 394 -0.49 -28.11 10.32
C ARG A 394 -0.54 -28.50 11.81
N ARG A 395 0.27 -27.83 12.66
CA ARG A 395 0.21 -28.03 14.12
C ARG A 395 -1.14 -27.58 14.72
N GLN A 396 -1.84 -26.67 14.06
CA GLN A 396 -3.19 -26.24 14.43
C GLN A 396 -4.29 -27.15 13.85
N GLY A 397 -3.94 -28.26 13.18
CA GLY A 397 -4.90 -29.20 12.61
C GLY A 397 -5.44 -28.81 11.23
N VAL A 398 -4.85 -27.81 10.58
CA VAL A 398 -5.23 -27.43 9.20
C VAL A 398 -4.66 -28.44 8.22
N GLU A 399 -5.52 -29.01 7.38
CA GLU A 399 -5.14 -30.00 6.38
C GLU A 399 -4.20 -29.40 5.31
N TYR A 400 -3.17 -30.16 4.95
CA TYR A 400 -2.23 -29.81 3.89
C TYR A 400 -2.56 -30.61 2.63
N HIS A 401 -2.67 -29.91 1.51
CA HIS A 401 -2.81 -30.51 0.19
C HIS A 401 -1.66 -30.03 -0.69
N GLU A 402 -1.05 -30.94 -1.45
CA GLU A 402 0.04 -30.59 -2.37
C GLU A 402 -0.43 -29.60 -3.43
N ASP A 403 -1.59 -29.86 -4.03
CA ASP A 403 -2.30 -28.89 -4.87
C ASP A 403 -3.26 -28.08 -4.01
N PRO A 404 -3.15 -26.73 -4.03
CA PRO A 404 -4.05 -25.87 -3.29
C PRO A 404 -5.53 -26.16 -3.60
N VAL A 405 -6.34 -26.19 -2.55
CA VAL A 405 -7.80 -26.38 -2.60
C VAL A 405 -8.51 -25.15 -2.05
N GLY A 406 -9.82 -25.05 -2.31
CA GLY A 406 -10.67 -23.97 -1.82
C GLY A 406 -11.05 -22.94 -2.90
N PRO A 407 -11.62 -21.79 -2.50
CA PRO A 407 -12.22 -20.83 -3.43
C PRO A 407 -11.26 -20.25 -4.47
N ASP A 408 -9.96 -20.19 -4.14
CA ASP A 408 -8.92 -19.62 -5.00
C ASP A 408 -8.07 -20.69 -5.73
N ALA A 409 -8.53 -21.96 -5.76
CA ALA A 409 -7.78 -23.09 -6.32
C ALA A 409 -7.44 -22.90 -7.81
N GLU A 410 -8.34 -22.30 -8.60
CA GLU A 410 -8.08 -22.01 -10.02
C GLU A 410 -6.87 -21.08 -10.17
N LEU A 411 -6.90 -19.92 -9.52
CA LEU A 411 -5.83 -18.91 -9.61
C LEU A 411 -4.49 -19.46 -9.09
N THR A 412 -4.51 -20.13 -7.94
CA THR A 412 -3.30 -20.71 -7.34
C THR A 412 -2.68 -21.81 -8.21
N ARG A 413 -3.49 -22.66 -8.84
CA ARG A 413 -3.00 -23.66 -9.80
C ARG A 413 -2.42 -23.03 -11.06
N VAL A 414 -3.03 -21.98 -11.59
CA VAL A 414 -2.49 -21.24 -12.75
C VAL A 414 -1.13 -20.61 -12.40
N ILE A 415 -0.95 -20.13 -11.17
CA ILE A 415 0.34 -19.60 -10.67
C ILE A 415 1.42 -20.70 -10.63
N ILE A 416 1.10 -21.88 -10.10
CA ILE A 416 2.08 -22.96 -9.90
C ILE A 416 2.37 -23.68 -11.21
N HIS A 417 1.33 -24.10 -11.94
CA HIS A 417 1.43 -25.07 -13.02
C HIS A 417 1.50 -24.44 -14.41
N GLN A 418 0.86 -23.29 -14.61
CA GLN A 418 0.80 -22.63 -15.92
C GLN A 418 1.75 -21.43 -16.04
N GLY A 419 2.40 -21.04 -14.93
CA GLY A 419 3.35 -19.94 -14.93
C GLY A 419 2.72 -18.57 -15.11
N LEU A 420 1.57 -18.29 -14.47
CA LEU A 420 0.97 -16.94 -14.43
C LEU A 420 2.07 -15.87 -14.21
N GLY A 421 2.06 -14.82 -15.01
CA GLY A 421 3.08 -13.77 -14.90
C GLY A 421 4.29 -13.97 -15.84
N SER A 422 4.41 -15.12 -16.52
CA SER A 422 5.52 -15.38 -17.46
C SER A 422 5.21 -14.91 -18.88
N GLU A 423 6.24 -14.75 -19.70
CA GLU A 423 6.12 -14.43 -21.14
C GLU A 423 5.29 -15.48 -21.88
N ASN A 424 5.47 -16.76 -21.55
CA ASN A 424 4.77 -17.88 -22.21
C ASN A 424 3.32 -18.06 -21.75
N PHE A 425 2.91 -17.42 -20.66
CA PHE A 425 1.55 -17.55 -20.15
C PHE A 425 0.56 -16.74 -21.01
N THR A 426 -0.35 -17.46 -21.66
CA THR A 426 -1.47 -16.89 -22.42
C THR A 426 -2.75 -17.03 -21.60
N ASN A 427 -3.33 -15.89 -21.23
CA ASN A 427 -4.62 -15.87 -20.54
C ASN A 427 -5.74 -16.17 -21.53
N PRO A 428 -6.48 -17.29 -21.39
CA PRO A 428 -7.49 -17.69 -22.36
C PRO A 428 -8.72 -16.78 -22.36
N ARG A 429 -8.89 -15.94 -21.34
CA ARG A 429 -10.00 -14.99 -21.23
C ARG A 429 -9.64 -13.59 -21.74
N TRP A 430 -8.40 -13.37 -22.16
CA TRP A 430 -7.95 -12.08 -22.64
C TRP A 430 -8.02 -12.02 -24.16
N GLU A 431 -8.58 -10.93 -24.68
CA GLU A 431 -8.60 -10.60 -26.10
C GLU A 431 -8.08 -9.18 -26.29
N PRO A 432 -7.41 -8.89 -27.43
CA PRO A 432 -6.97 -7.53 -27.73
C PRO A 432 -8.19 -6.62 -27.87
N VAL A 433 -8.12 -5.45 -27.23
CA VAL A 433 -9.10 -4.39 -27.41
C VAL A 433 -9.00 -3.90 -28.85
N ILE A 434 -10.09 -4.01 -29.60
CA ILE A 434 -10.22 -3.58 -31.00
C ILE A 434 -11.34 -2.52 -31.14
N GLY A 435 -11.36 -1.82 -32.27
CA GLY A 435 -12.35 -0.77 -32.57
C GLY A 435 -11.92 0.65 -32.16
N GLY A 436 -10.64 0.83 -31.85
CA GLY A 436 -10.04 2.15 -31.65
C GLY A 436 -9.87 2.93 -32.96
N ASP A 437 -9.46 4.19 -32.83
CA ASP A 437 -9.09 5.07 -33.93
C ASP A 437 -7.57 5.22 -34.04
N ARG A 438 -7.10 5.98 -35.04
CA ARG A 438 -5.67 6.30 -35.21
C ARG A 438 -5.06 6.90 -33.94
N SER A 439 -5.78 7.80 -33.27
CA SER A 439 -5.34 8.41 -32.01
C SER A 439 -5.10 7.37 -30.91
N ALA A 440 -5.96 6.36 -30.80
CA ALA A 440 -5.75 5.26 -29.86
C ALA A 440 -4.51 4.42 -30.22
N SER A 441 -4.29 4.15 -31.51
CA SER A 441 -3.07 3.46 -31.96
C SER A 441 -1.82 4.29 -31.69
N GLU A 442 -1.88 5.61 -31.91
CA GLU A 442 -0.76 6.52 -31.63
C GLU A 442 -0.39 6.51 -30.15
N ARG A 443 -1.38 6.61 -29.25
CA ARG A 443 -1.14 6.55 -27.80
C ARG A 443 -0.48 5.24 -27.38
N LEU A 444 -0.96 4.10 -27.87
CA LEU A 444 -0.37 2.80 -27.51
C LEU A 444 1.03 2.60 -28.13
N LEU A 445 1.24 3.09 -29.35
CA LEU A 445 2.55 3.07 -29.99
C LEU A 445 3.55 3.96 -29.23
N ASP A 446 3.13 5.15 -28.79
CA ASP A 446 3.91 6.09 -27.99
C ASP A 446 4.32 5.48 -26.65
N LEU A 447 3.35 4.93 -25.90
CA LEU A 447 3.61 4.27 -24.62
C LEU A 447 4.57 3.09 -24.79
N THR A 448 4.42 2.30 -25.86
CA THR A 448 5.29 1.15 -26.15
C THR A 448 6.70 1.60 -26.48
N GLY A 449 6.86 2.56 -27.39
CA GLY A 449 8.17 3.09 -27.78
C GLY A 449 8.91 3.76 -26.63
N LYS A 450 8.21 4.52 -25.79
CA LYS A 450 8.79 5.12 -24.57
C LYS A 450 9.20 4.07 -23.54
N ALA A 451 8.44 3.00 -23.39
CA ALA A 451 8.83 1.88 -22.52
C ALA A 451 10.13 1.21 -23.01
N VAL A 452 10.28 1.02 -24.33
CA VAL A 452 11.52 0.49 -24.93
C VAL A 452 12.71 1.41 -24.67
N LEU A 453 12.54 2.73 -24.84
CA LEU A 453 13.58 3.71 -24.56
C LEU A 453 13.96 3.75 -23.07
N ASP A 454 12.98 3.74 -22.16
CA ASP A 454 13.24 3.73 -20.72
C ASP A 454 13.92 2.44 -20.27
N TYR A 455 13.55 1.29 -20.84
CA TYR A 455 14.23 0.02 -20.63
C TYR A 455 15.71 0.11 -21.03
N HIS A 456 15.99 0.55 -22.27
CA HIS A 456 17.36 0.72 -22.76
C HIS A 456 18.18 1.68 -21.89
N PHE A 457 17.59 2.82 -21.52
CA PHE A 457 18.24 3.81 -20.67
C PHE A 457 18.61 3.25 -19.28
N ARG A 458 17.76 2.39 -18.69
CA ARG A 458 17.98 1.84 -17.34
C ARG A 458 18.84 0.59 -17.31
N VAL A 459 18.66 -0.31 -18.29
CA VAL A 459 19.33 -1.61 -18.36
C VAL A 459 20.66 -1.52 -19.10
N GLY A 460 20.79 -0.58 -20.03
CA GLY A 460 21.94 -0.44 -20.92
C GLY A 460 21.92 -1.38 -22.13
N THR A 461 20.81 -2.10 -22.34
CA THR A 461 20.60 -2.97 -23.51
C THR A 461 19.15 -2.86 -23.98
N TRP A 462 18.91 -3.12 -25.28
CA TRP A 462 17.55 -3.20 -25.82
C TRP A 462 16.82 -4.43 -25.27
N PRO A 463 15.49 -4.36 -25.01
CA PRO A 463 14.74 -5.53 -24.56
C PRO A 463 14.74 -6.62 -25.64
N ASN A 464 14.72 -7.90 -25.24
CA ASN A 464 14.70 -9.02 -26.21
C ASN A 464 13.36 -9.12 -26.95
N SER A 465 12.27 -8.78 -26.26
CA SER A 465 10.92 -8.76 -26.80
C SER A 465 10.12 -7.63 -26.11
N LEU A 466 8.95 -7.29 -26.65
CA LEU A 466 8.07 -6.35 -25.94
C LEU A 466 7.56 -6.92 -24.61
N ASP A 467 7.37 -8.24 -24.53
CA ASP A 467 6.91 -8.91 -23.31
C ASP A 467 7.99 -8.96 -22.22
N SER A 468 9.27 -9.03 -22.60
CA SER A 468 10.37 -9.05 -21.64
C SER A 468 10.37 -7.78 -20.77
N MET A 469 9.98 -6.63 -21.32
CA MET A 469 9.83 -5.39 -20.55
C MET A 469 8.80 -5.52 -19.42
N TRP A 470 7.76 -6.33 -19.58
CA TRP A 470 6.81 -6.60 -18.51
C TRP A 470 7.35 -7.62 -17.52
N VAL A 471 7.98 -8.71 -17.99
CA VAL A 471 8.60 -9.72 -17.10
C VAL A 471 9.63 -9.07 -16.18
N ASP A 472 10.43 -8.15 -16.72
CA ASP A 472 11.46 -7.42 -15.99
C ASP A 472 10.89 -6.27 -15.14
N GLY A 473 9.58 -6.01 -15.24
CA GLY A 473 8.86 -5.05 -14.40
C GLY A 473 8.93 -3.57 -14.84
N TYR A 474 9.43 -3.29 -16.05
CA TYR A 474 9.45 -1.94 -16.63
C TYR A 474 8.07 -1.52 -17.16
N VAL A 475 7.35 -2.46 -17.78
CA VAL A 475 5.92 -2.31 -18.05
C VAL A 475 5.14 -2.86 -16.86
N ARG A 476 4.46 -1.97 -16.13
CA ARG A 476 3.72 -2.35 -14.91
C ARG A 476 2.42 -3.09 -15.19
N ASP A 477 1.72 -2.71 -16.26
CA ASP A 477 0.43 -3.27 -16.64
C ASP A 477 0.42 -3.54 -18.14
N ARG A 478 0.62 -4.82 -18.50
CA ARG A 478 0.62 -5.23 -19.91
C ARG A 478 -0.75 -5.11 -20.57
N ASN A 479 -1.84 -5.19 -19.81
CA ASN A 479 -3.19 -5.07 -20.34
C ASN A 479 -3.55 -3.61 -20.63
N ALA A 480 -3.06 -2.65 -19.83
CA ALA A 480 -3.18 -1.22 -20.13
C ALA A 480 -2.50 -0.83 -21.46
N MET A 481 -1.46 -1.58 -21.85
CA MET A 481 -0.78 -1.44 -23.14
C MET A 481 -1.39 -2.33 -24.24
N ASN A 482 -2.57 -2.92 -24.01
CA ASN A 482 -3.25 -3.86 -24.89
C ASN A 482 -2.36 -5.06 -25.31
N ARG A 483 -1.43 -5.47 -24.43
CA ARG A 483 -0.35 -6.43 -24.69
C ARG A 483 0.37 -6.12 -26.00
N PHE A 484 0.60 -4.83 -26.22
CA PHE A 484 1.26 -4.31 -27.41
C PHE A 484 0.51 -4.61 -28.72
N HIS A 485 -0.81 -4.83 -28.67
CA HIS A 485 -1.66 -4.93 -29.86
C HIS A 485 -2.20 -3.56 -30.26
N CYS A 486 -2.15 -3.28 -31.56
CA CYS A 486 -2.75 -2.11 -32.15
C CYS A 486 -4.27 -2.16 -31.97
N PRO A 487 -4.89 -1.12 -31.38
CA PRO A 487 -6.33 -1.13 -31.07
C PRO A 487 -7.22 -0.97 -32.31
N VAL A 488 -6.61 -0.71 -33.47
CA VAL A 488 -7.33 -0.54 -34.75
C VAL A 488 -7.29 -1.83 -35.55
N SER A 489 -6.09 -2.39 -35.74
CA SER A 489 -5.92 -3.60 -36.56
C SER A 489 -6.06 -4.90 -35.78
N GLY A 490 -5.98 -4.85 -34.44
CA GLY A 490 -5.90 -6.03 -33.58
C GLY A 490 -4.56 -6.77 -33.66
N GLU A 491 -3.63 -6.35 -34.53
CA GLU A 491 -2.34 -6.99 -34.70
C GLU A 491 -1.32 -6.47 -33.69
N ARG A 492 -0.38 -7.34 -33.31
CA ARG A 492 0.71 -6.98 -32.43
C ARG A 492 1.68 -5.99 -33.09
N PHE A 493 2.17 -5.01 -32.33
CA PHE A 493 3.23 -4.12 -32.80
C PHE A 493 4.50 -4.93 -33.11
N ARG A 494 5.18 -4.53 -34.18
CA ARG A 494 6.45 -5.10 -34.60
C ARG A 494 7.57 -4.50 -33.79
N TYR A 495 8.44 -5.36 -33.28
CA TYR A 495 9.63 -4.99 -32.52
C TYR A 495 10.75 -5.99 -32.80
N LEU A 496 11.97 -5.49 -32.96
CA LEU A 496 13.21 -6.26 -32.94
C LEU A 496 14.27 -5.43 -32.20
N PRO A 497 15.17 -6.07 -31.43
CA PRO A 497 16.31 -5.37 -30.85
C PRO A 497 17.11 -4.67 -31.95
N VAL A 498 17.44 -3.40 -31.75
CA VAL A 498 18.20 -2.61 -32.72
C VAL A 498 19.69 -2.58 -32.35
N PRO A 499 20.61 -2.31 -33.30
CA PRO A 499 22.03 -2.11 -32.98
C PRO A 499 22.25 -0.92 -32.04
N ASP A 500 23.23 -1.03 -31.15
CA ASP A 500 23.66 0.06 -30.25
C ASP A 500 24.99 0.66 -30.76
N PRO A 501 25.13 1.99 -30.94
CA PRO A 501 24.11 3.03 -30.78
C PRO A 501 23.10 3.08 -31.92
N ALA A 502 21.82 3.29 -31.58
CA ALA A 502 20.76 3.49 -32.56
C ALA A 502 20.73 4.96 -33.05
N PRO A 503 20.83 5.24 -34.36
CA PRO A 503 20.62 6.57 -34.91
C PRO A 503 19.26 7.17 -34.52
N PRO A 504 19.11 8.51 -34.38
CA PRO A 504 17.88 9.14 -33.90
C PRO A 504 16.60 8.79 -34.68
N ASN A 505 16.71 8.55 -35.99
CA ASN A 505 15.57 8.20 -36.85
C ASN A 505 15.38 6.68 -37.03
N THR A 506 16.00 5.87 -36.19
CA THR A 506 15.81 4.41 -36.22
C THR A 506 14.42 4.07 -35.73
N VAL A 507 13.68 3.25 -36.47
CA VAL A 507 12.39 2.71 -36.07
C VAL A 507 12.60 1.71 -34.93
N LEU A 508 12.01 1.97 -33.77
CA LEU A 508 12.05 1.05 -32.64
C LEU A 508 10.83 0.13 -32.62
N VAL A 509 9.64 0.68 -32.87
CA VAL A 509 8.37 -0.05 -32.83
C VAL A 509 7.51 0.41 -34.00
N ALA A 510 6.82 -0.51 -34.66
CA ALA A 510 5.96 -0.21 -35.81
C ALA A 510 4.60 -0.93 -35.75
N THR A 511 3.57 -0.34 -36.34
CA THR A 511 2.29 -1.00 -36.60
C THR A 511 2.46 -2.12 -37.62
N ALA A 512 1.87 -3.29 -37.39
CA ALA A 512 1.96 -4.41 -38.34
C ALA A 512 1.09 -4.27 -39.60
N LYS A 513 -0.01 -3.50 -39.50
CA LYS A 513 -0.95 -3.20 -40.58
C LYS A 513 -1.16 -1.68 -40.65
N PRO A 514 -1.55 -1.14 -41.82
CA PRO A 514 -1.82 0.29 -41.93
C PRO A 514 -3.10 0.64 -41.16
N VAL A 515 -3.09 1.81 -40.54
CA VAL A 515 -4.17 2.34 -39.71
C VAL A 515 -4.92 3.40 -40.52
N PRO A 516 -6.26 3.33 -40.63
CA PRO A 516 -7.05 4.35 -41.33
C PRO A 516 -6.90 5.74 -40.70
N GLY A 517 -6.72 6.76 -41.55
CA GLY A 517 -6.64 8.17 -41.17
C GLY A 517 -7.24 9.10 -42.24
N SER A 518 -7.29 10.40 -41.95
CA SER A 518 -7.83 11.42 -42.87
C SER A 518 -7.02 11.60 -44.16
N ASP A 519 -5.74 11.23 -44.12
CA ASP A 519 -4.72 11.20 -45.18
C ASP A 519 -4.58 9.80 -45.81
N GLY A 520 -5.54 8.90 -45.56
CA GLY A 520 -5.53 7.52 -46.01
C GLY A 520 -4.94 6.55 -44.98
N PRO A 521 -4.87 5.24 -45.32
CA PRO A 521 -4.28 4.22 -44.45
C PRO A 521 -2.75 4.39 -44.39
N ARG A 522 -2.18 4.54 -43.19
CA ARG A 522 -0.73 4.78 -42.95
C ARG A 522 -0.16 3.83 -41.90
N TYR A 523 1.12 3.51 -41.96
CA TYR A 523 1.82 2.75 -40.92
C TYR A 523 2.40 3.71 -39.87
N GLY A 524 2.14 3.44 -38.60
CA GLY A 524 2.72 4.20 -37.48
C GLY A 524 4.08 3.63 -37.11
N VAL A 525 5.09 4.48 -36.99
CA VAL A 525 6.43 4.13 -36.54
C VAL A 525 6.85 5.03 -35.38
N PHE A 526 7.39 4.43 -34.33
CA PHE A 526 8.02 5.13 -33.22
C PHE A 526 9.54 5.10 -33.39
N LEU A 527 10.17 6.27 -33.31
CA LEU A 527 11.58 6.46 -33.61
C LEU A 527 12.43 6.62 -32.33
N ALA A 528 13.73 6.33 -32.43
CA ALA A 528 14.69 6.43 -31.32
C ALA A 528 14.83 7.85 -30.73
N ASN A 529 14.49 8.88 -31.49
CA ASN A 529 14.40 10.27 -31.02
C ASN A 529 13.11 10.61 -30.27
N ASN A 530 12.32 9.61 -29.85
CA ASN A 530 11.07 9.77 -29.11
C ASN A 530 9.99 10.54 -29.90
N THR A 531 9.85 10.24 -31.20
CA THR A 531 8.80 10.80 -32.05
C THR A 531 8.03 9.70 -32.79
N ILE A 532 6.76 9.98 -33.11
CA ILE A 532 5.95 9.13 -33.99
C ILE A 532 5.88 9.76 -35.38
N ARG A 533 5.99 8.90 -36.39
CA ARG A 533 5.72 9.24 -37.79
C ARG A 533 4.72 8.26 -38.37
N TRP A 534 3.95 8.74 -39.34
CA TRP A 534 3.00 7.95 -40.10
C TRP A 534 3.45 7.92 -41.55
N VAL A 535 3.71 6.74 -42.09
CA VAL A 535 4.35 6.52 -43.39
C VAL A 535 3.45 5.70 -44.31
N GLU A 536 3.63 5.84 -45.63
CA GLU A 536 2.83 5.10 -46.63
C GLU A 536 3.23 3.62 -46.70
N GLU A 537 4.54 3.36 -46.64
CA GLU A 537 5.10 2.03 -46.76
C GLU A 537 5.40 1.42 -45.39
N PRO A 538 5.24 0.10 -45.21
CA PRO A 538 5.57 -0.57 -43.96
C PRO A 538 7.08 -0.48 -43.70
N MET A 539 7.46 -0.01 -42.52
CA MET A 539 8.84 -0.06 -42.06
C MET A 539 9.06 -1.16 -41.04
N LEU A 540 10.26 -1.72 -41.02
CA LEU A 540 10.70 -2.71 -40.04
C LEU A 540 11.46 -2.03 -38.89
N PRO A 541 11.32 -2.54 -37.65
CA PRO A 541 12.21 -2.15 -36.56
C PRO A 541 13.68 -2.31 -36.94
N GLY A 542 14.50 -1.30 -36.67
CA GLY A 542 15.91 -1.20 -37.07
C GLY A 542 16.16 -0.39 -38.35
N GLU A 543 15.15 -0.13 -39.17
CA GLU A 543 15.29 0.74 -40.34
C GLU A 543 15.41 2.22 -39.95
N ILE A 544 16.13 3.01 -40.76
CA ILE A 544 16.31 4.44 -40.52
C ILE A 544 15.36 5.23 -41.42
N LEU A 545 14.46 6.00 -40.82
CA LEU A 545 13.57 6.88 -41.57
C LEU A 545 14.37 8.06 -42.15
N SER A 546 14.44 8.11 -43.49
CA SER A 546 15.06 9.21 -44.20
C SER A 546 14.18 10.47 -44.14
N PRO A 547 14.75 11.66 -43.87
CA PRO A 547 13.97 12.90 -43.79
C PRO A 547 13.30 13.31 -45.11
N ALA A 548 13.62 12.67 -46.23
CA ALA A 548 13.08 12.98 -47.56
C ALA A 548 11.81 12.21 -47.95
N SER A 549 11.41 11.17 -47.21
CA SER A 549 10.26 10.31 -47.53
C SER A 549 8.97 10.65 -46.79
N GLY A 550 8.94 11.79 -46.07
CA GLY A 550 7.73 12.32 -45.43
C GLY A 550 7.13 13.47 -46.21
N ARG A 551 6.34 13.17 -47.25
CA ARG A 551 5.31 14.07 -47.77
C ARG A 551 3.97 13.36 -47.76
#